data_AF-V9L9V8-F1
#
_entry.id   AF-V9L9V8-F1
#
_cell.length_a   1.000
_cell.length_b   1.000
_cell.length_c   1.000
_cell.angle_alpha   90.00
_cell.angle_beta   90.00
_cell.angle_gamma   90.00
#
_symmetry.space_group_name_H-M   'P 1'
#
loop_
_entity.id
_entity.type
_entity.pdbx_description
1 polymer ?
#
loop_
_entity_poly.entity_id
_entity_poly.type
_entity_poly.pdbx_seq_one_letter_code
_entity_poly.pdbx_strand_id
1 'polypeptide(L)'
;SCETGCKDGDLFMSFKSMFQDVRDAVDWVHYKGSLKKKTLENLEMYVVKEPKLPLLLSRMTEFGKVFLVTNSDFTYTNKIMTYMFDFIHGPKPGTPHRQWHSYFDLVVVDARKPLFFSEGTVLRQVDTKTGQLKIGTHTGPLQHGIVYSGGSSDIMGDLLGAKGKDILYIGDHIFGDILKSKKRQGWRTFLVIPELAQELHVWTDKSKLFEELQSLDIFLAELYKHLDSSSSERPDISTIQRRIKKVTHDMDMCYGMMGSLFRSGSRQTLFASQVMRYAGLYAASFISLLYYP
;
A
#
# COMPACT_ATOMS: atom_id res chain seq x y z
N SER A 1 -5.09 3.47 36.76
CA SER A 1 -4.70 4.13 35.49
C SER A 1 -4.91 5.63 35.64
N CYS A 2 -4.06 6.44 35.00
CA CYS A 2 -4.24 7.88 34.85
C CYS A 2 -4.78 8.16 33.45
N GLU A 3 -5.31 9.35 33.20
CA GLU A 3 -5.85 9.75 31.88
C GLU A 3 -4.81 9.61 30.76
N THR A 4 -3.53 9.82 31.06
CA THR A 4 -2.44 9.84 30.07
C THR A 4 -1.48 8.65 30.16
N GLY A 5 -1.77 7.65 31.02
CA GLY A 5 -0.90 6.48 31.16
C GLY A 5 -1.12 5.64 32.42
N CYS A 6 -0.10 4.87 32.77
CA CYS A 6 -0.11 3.96 33.91
C CYS A 6 1.01 4.33 34.89
N LYS A 7 0.72 4.28 36.19
CA LYS A 7 1.70 4.49 37.27
C LYS A 7 1.87 3.19 38.05
N ASP A 8 3.11 2.84 38.33
CA ASP A 8 3.50 1.70 39.16
C ASP A 8 4.60 2.15 40.14
N GLY A 9 4.28 2.30 41.42
CA GLY A 9 5.17 2.92 42.41
C GLY A 9 5.59 4.33 41.99
N ASP A 10 6.90 4.56 41.88
CA ASP A 10 7.50 5.82 41.43
C ASP A 10 7.71 5.91 39.91
N LEU A 11 7.29 4.89 39.15
CA LEU A 11 7.41 4.84 37.70
C LEU A 11 6.09 5.27 37.04
N PHE A 12 6.19 6.20 36.09
CA PHE A 12 5.06 6.61 35.24
C PHE A 12 5.34 6.32 33.78
N MET A 13 4.48 5.51 33.16
CA MET A 13 4.53 5.17 31.74
C MET A 13 3.38 5.84 31.01
N SER A 14 3.71 6.88 30.23
CA SER A 14 2.73 7.56 29.40
C SER A 14 2.29 6.69 28.21
N PHE A 15 1.08 6.89 27.70
CA PHE A 15 0.66 6.23 26.45
C PHE A 15 1.56 6.61 25.25
N LYS A 16 2.14 7.82 25.26
CA LYS A 16 3.07 8.29 24.23
C LYS A 16 4.39 7.50 24.26
N SER A 17 4.97 7.29 25.44
CA SER A 17 6.20 6.50 25.59
C SER A 17 5.94 5.03 25.23
N MET A 18 4.83 4.47 25.70
CA MET A 18 4.42 3.10 25.34
C MET A 18 4.24 2.93 23.82
N PHE A 19 3.62 3.90 23.14
CA PHE A 19 3.53 3.90 21.68
C PHE A 19 4.91 3.94 21.02
N GLN A 20 5.83 4.77 21.52
CA GLN A 20 7.19 4.85 21.00
C GLN A 20 7.94 3.52 21.19
N ASP A 21 7.83 2.88 22.36
CA ASP A 21 8.45 1.59 22.63
C ASP A 21 7.94 0.51 21.66
N VAL A 22 6.63 0.49 21.38
CA VAL A 22 6.04 -0.43 20.39
C VAL A 22 6.56 -0.13 18.98
N ARG A 23 6.65 1.14 18.59
CA ARG A 23 7.20 1.55 17.28
C ARG A 23 8.66 1.12 17.12
N ASP A 24 9.49 1.39 18.12
CA ASP A 24 10.90 1.04 18.12
C ASP A 24 11.11 -0.47 18.12
N ALA A 25 10.26 -1.22 18.83
CA ALA A 25 10.28 -2.69 18.81
C ALA A 25 9.91 -3.26 17.43
N VAL A 26 8.89 -2.71 16.76
CA VAL A 26 8.53 -3.11 15.39
C VAL A 26 9.68 -2.84 14.42
N ASP A 27 10.29 -1.66 14.50
CA ASP A 27 11.45 -1.32 13.68
C ASP A 27 12.63 -2.26 13.97
N TRP A 28 12.92 -2.53 15.25
CA TRP A 28 13.97 -3.46 15.65
C TRP A 28 13.73 -4.85 15.07
N VAL A 29 12.50 -5.38 15.14
CA VAL A 29 12.15 -6.71 14.61
C VAL A 29 12.39 -6.79 13.09
N HIS A 30 12.14 -5.72 12.34
CA HIS A 30 12.32 -5.68 10.88
C HIS A 30 13.77 -5.48 10.43
N TYR A 31 14.57 -4.70 11.18
CA TYR A 31 15.93 -4.33 10.79
C TYR A 31 17.03 -5.14 11.46
N LYS A 32 16.85 -5.51 12.74
CA LYS A 32 17.88 -6.17 13.56
C LYS A 32 17.45 -7.55 14.07
N GLY A 33 16.14 -7.76 14.18
CA GLY A 33 15.56 -9.00 14.69
C GLY A 33 15.54 -10.14 13.67
N SER A 34 14.81 -11.20 14.01
CA SER A 34 14.77 -12.43 13.23
C SER A 34 13.61 -12.52 12.23
N LEU A 35 12.79 -11.47 12.05
CA LEU A 35 11.59 -11.54 11.21
C LEU A 35 11.95 -11.95 9.78
N LYS A 36 12.82 -11.18 9.11
CA LYS A 36 13.29 -11.48 7.76
C LYS A 36 13.88 -12.89 7.67
N LYS A 37 14.68 -13.30 8.65
CA LYS A 37 15.28 -14.65 8.68
C LYS A 37 14.20 -15.74 8.70
N LYS A 38 13.24 -15.65 9.63
CA LYS A 38 12.14 -16.62 9.77
C LYS A 38 11.21 -16.65 8.56
N THR A 39 10.93 -15.49 7.95
CA THR A 39 10.14 -15.43 6.71
C THR A 39 10.85 -16.16 5.58
N LEU A 40 12.16 -15.95 5.42
CA LEU A 40 12.97 -16.58 4.38
C LEU A 40 13.16 -18.10 4.59
N GLU A 41 13.05 -18.59 5.82
CA GLU A 41 13.10 -20.03 6.14
C GLU A 41 11.83 -20.79 5.69
N ASN A 42 10.69 -20.10 5.50
CA ASN A 42 9.45 -20.72 5.06
C ASN A 42 8.62 -19.77 4.19
N LEU A 43 9.12 -19.52 2.97
CA LEU A 43 8.49 -18.56 2.05
C LEU A 43 7.10 -18.98 1.59
N GLU A 44 6.86 -20.28 1.42
CA GLU A 44 5.56 -20.81 0.99
C GLU A 44 4.44 -20.52 1.98
N MET A 45 4.75 -20.50 3.28
CA MET A 45 3.78 -20.16 4.31
C MET A 45 3.48 -18.65 4.38
N TYR A 46 4.47 -17.79 4.10
CA TYR A 46 4.38 -16.37 4.41
C TYR A 46 4.25 -15.45 3.18
N VAL A 47 4.56 -15.92 1.98
CA VAL A 47 4.62 -15.10 0.77
C VAL A 47 3.75 -15.73 -0.32
N VAL A 48 2.70 -15.01 -0.72
CA VAL A 48 1.87 -15.41 -1.86
C VAL A 48 2.72 -15.38 -3.13
N LYS A 49 2.83 -16.53 -3.80
CA LYS A 49 3.53 -16.68 -5.07
C LYS A 49 2.54 -16.57 -6.23
N GLU A 50 2.70 -15.57 -7.09
CA GLU A 50 1.80 -15.26 -8.21
C GLU A 50 2.40 -15.75 -9.55
N PRO A 51 1.89 -16.85 -10.16
CA PRO A 51 2.43 -17.41 -11.40
C PRO A 51 2.35 -16.50 -12.62
N LYS A 52 1.43 -15.52 -12.62
CA LYS A 52 1.24 -14.59 -13.74
C LYS A 52 2.17 -13.37 -13.68
N LEU A 53 2.94 -13.20 -12.60
CA LEU A 53 3.84 -12.05 -12.42
C LEU A 53 4.89 -11.95 -13.55
N PRO A 54 5.62 -13.02 -13.93
CA PRO A 54 6.58 -12.96 -15.03
C PRO A 54 5.94 -12.53 -16.36
N LEU A 55 4.71 -12.98 -16.62
CA LEU A 55 3.94 -12.61 -17.81
C LEU A 55 3.55 -11.13 -17.83
N LEU A 56 3.07 -10.61 -16.70
CA LEU A 56 2.70 -9.20 -16.60
C LEU A 56 3.91 -8.30 -16.87
N LEU A 57 5.03 -8.56 -16.18
CA LEU A 57 6.22 -7.73 -16.35
C LEU A 57 6.82 -7.87 -17.75
N SER A 58 6.80 -9.07 -18.35
CA SER A 58 7.29 -9.22 -19.73
C SER A 58 6.47 -8.38 -20.71
N ARG A 59 5.15 -8.35 -20.57
CA ARG A 59 4.28 -7.49 -21.41
C ARG A 59 4.56 -6.02 -21.16
N MET A 60 4.79 -5.60 -19.92
CA MET A 60 5.17 -4.21 -19.63
C MET A 60 6.50 -3.82 -20.30
N THR A 61 7.50 -4.72 -20.28
CA THR A 61 8.79 -4.47 -20.95
C THR A 61 8.70 -4.40 -22.48
N GLU A 62 7.65 -4.93 -23.10
CA GLU A 62 7.43 -4.81 -24.55
C GLU A 62 7.01 -3.40 -24.98
N PHE A 63 6.35 -2.64 -24.09
CA PHE A 63 5.77 -1.32 -24.40
C PHE A 63 6.39 -0.16 -23.62
N GLY A 64 7.20 -0.44 -22.60
CA GLY A 64 7.80 0.59 -21.77
C GLY A 64 8.93 0.06 -20.90
N LYS A 65 9.44 0.92 -20.02
CA LYS A 65 10.47 0.56 -19.04
C LYS A 65 9.82 0.13 -17.74
N VAL A 66 10.38 -0.91 -17.12
CA VAL A 66 9.92 -1.45 -15.83
C VAL A 66 11.01 -1.22 -14.79
N PHE A 67 10.62 -0.77 -13.60
CA PHE A 67 11.57 -0.50 -12.54
C PHE A 67 11.08 -1.01 -11.18
N LEU A 68 12.02 -1.28 -10.28
CA LEU A 68 11.75 -1.63 -8.88
C LEU A 68 12.35 -0.56 -7.97
N VAL A 69 11.53 0.02 -7.09
CA VAL A 69 12.00 0.91 -6.01
C VAL A 69 11.43 0.41 -4.69
N THR A 70 12.29 -0.13 -3.82
CA THR A 70 11.91 -0.74 -2.54
C THR A 70 12.70 -0.18 -1.37
N ASN A 71 12.07 -0.13 -0.19
CA ASN A 71 12.73 0.24 1.06
C ASN A 71 13.56 -0.92 1.65
N SER A 72 13.39 -2.14 1.14
CA SER A 72 14.17 -3.30 1.58
C SER A 72 15.61 -3.22 1.08
N ASP A 73 16.51 -3.86 1.82
CA ASP A 73 17.89 -4.09 1.39
C ASP A 73 17.98 -5.12 0.27
N PHE A 74 19.10 -5.12 -0.46
CA PHE A 74 19.30 -6.03 -1.58
C PHE A 74 19.25 -7.51 -1.21
N THR A 75 19.81 -7.92 -0.07
CA THR A 75 19.86 -9.35 0.29
C THR A 75 18.45 -9.90 0.50
N TYR A 76 17.59 -9.16 1.20
CA TYR A 76 16.20 -9.54 1.39
C TYR A 76 15.42 -9.49 0.08
N THR A 77 15.54 -8.39 -0.67
CA THR A 77 14.88 -8.23 -1.99
C THR A 77 15.26 -9.36 -2.93
N ASN A 78 16.55 -9.71 -3.04
CA ASN A 78 17.01 -10.75 -3.94
C ASN A 78 16.37 -12.10 -3.59
N LYS A 79 16.31 -12.49 -2.31
CA LYS A 79 15.70 -13.76 -1.91
C LYS A 79 14.19 -13.81 -2.16
N ILE A 80 13.46 -12.75 -1.82
CA ILE A 80 12.01 -12.67 -2.06
C ILE A 80 11.73 -12.71 -3.56
N MET A 81 12.44 -11.90 -4.35
CA MET A 81 12.23 -11.85 -5.79
C MET A 81 12.68 -13.13 -6.49
N THR A 82 13.75 -13.80 -6.05
CA THR A 82 14.09 -15.13 -6.55
C THR A 82 12.94 -16.11 -6.30
N TYR A 83 12.36 -16.14 -5.10
CA TYR A 83 11.21 -17.00 -4.80
C TYR A 83 9.97 -16.65 -5.65
N MET A 84 9.68 -15.37 -5.84
CA MET A 84 8.53 -14.92 -6.64
C MET A 84 8.65 -15.28 -8.13
N PHE A 85 9.87 -15.53 -8.63
CA PHE A 85 10.13 -15.91 -10.03
C PHE A 85 10.58 -17.36 -10.21
N ASP A 86 10.67 -18.11 -9.11
CA ASP A 86 11.12 -19.50 -9.09
C ASP A 86 10.06 -20.43 -9.71
N PHE A 87 10.03 -20.45 -11.03
CA PHE A 87 9.22 -21.33 -11.85
C PHE A 87 10.12 -22.04 -12.87
N ILE A 88 9.73 -23.24 -13.31
CA ILE A 88 10.46 -23.98 -14.36
C ILE A 88 10.40 -23.30 -15.74
N HIS A 89 9.69 -22.18 -15.86
CA HIS A 89 9.50 -21.43 -17.08
C HIS A 89 9.69 -19.92 -16.87
N GLY A 90 9.88 -19.18 -17.96
CA GLY A 90 9.89 -17.72 -17.98
C GLY A 90 8.47 -17.13 -17.99
N PRO A 91 8.18 -16.11 -18.82
CA PRO A 91 6.87 -15.47 -18.88
C PRO A 91 5.69 -16.40 -19.18
N LYS A 92 5.92 -17.46 -19.95
CA LYS A 92 4.89 -18.43 -20.35
C LYS A 92 5.42 -19.86 -20.19
N PRO A 93 4.56 -20.85 -19.91
CA PRO A 93 4.96 -22.26 -19.99
C PRO A 93 5.66 -22.58 -21.32
N GLY A 94 6.80 -23.25 -21.26
CA GLY A 94 7.64 -23.55 -22.44
C GLY A 94 8.70 -22.49 -22.79
N THR A 95 8.70 -21.31 -22.14
CA THR A 95 9.80 -20.34 -22.25
C THR A 95 10.88 -20.59 -21.19
N PRO A 96 12.17 -20.33 -21.46
CA PRO A 96 13.23 -20.56 -20.49
C PRO A 96 13.06 -19.66 -19.27
N HIS A 97 13.37 -20.20 -18.08
CA HIS A 97 13.43 -19.42 -16.84
C HIS A 97 14.43 -18.26 -16.98
N ARG A 98 14.10 -17.11 -16.39
CA ARG A 98 14.93 -15.90 -16.38
C ARG A 98 15.07 -15.38 -14.96
N GLN A 99 16.25 -14.87 -14.62
CA GLN A 99 16.49 -14.22 -13.34
C GLN A 99 15.58 -13.00 -13.15
N TRP A 100 15.06 -12.79 -11.94
CA TRP A 100 14.06 -11.75 -11.68
C TRP A 100 14.51 -10.33 -12.09
N HIS A 101 15.80 -10.00 -11.93
CA HIS A 101 16.32 -8.68 -12.26
C HIS A 101 16.30 -8.39 -13.77
N SER A 102 16.22 -9.41 -14.64
CA SER A 102 16.11 -9.19 -16.10
C SER A 102 14.74 -8.67 -16.52
N TYR A 103 13.75 -8.64 -15.62
CA TYR A 103 12.42 -8.06 -15.86
C TYR A 103 12.36 -6.56 -15.55
N PHE A 104 13.48 -5.96 -15.12
CA PHE A 104 13.56 -4.57 -14.71
C PHE A 104 14.71 -3.86 -15.44
N ASP A 105 14.42 -2.70 -16.02
CA ASP A 105 15.41 -1.78 -16.59
C ASP A 105 16.22 -1.06 -15.50
N LEU A 106 15.61 -0.86 -14.33
CA LEU A 106 16.22 -0.19 -13.19
C LEU A 106 15.74 -0.81 -11.87
N VAL A 107 16.69 -1.11 -10.99
CA VAL A 107 16.41 -1.63 -9.64
C VAL A 107 17.07 -0.74 -8.60
N VAL A 108 16.27 -0.22 -7.66
CA VAL A 108 16.70 0.60 -6.53
C VAL A 108 16.20 -0.05 -5.24
N VAL A 109 17.15 -0.41 -4.38
CA VAL A 109 16.91 -0.87 -3.00
C VAL A 109 17.19 0.27 -2.01
N ASP A 110 16.86 0.06 -0.74
CA ASP A 110 17.07 1.06 0.33
C ASP A 110 16.54 2.46 0.00
N ALA A 111 15.41 2.55 -0.71
CA ALA A 111 14.91 3.81 -1.25
C ALA A 111 14.55 4.85 -0.17
N ARG A 112 14.24 4.41 1.05
CA ARG A 112 13.81 5.25 2.18
C ARG A 112 12.59 6.13 1.85
N LYS A 113 11.61 5.60 1.14
CA LYS A 113 10.31 6.26 0.92
C LYS A 113 9.70 6.60 2.30
N PRO A 114 9.17 7.83 2.50
CA PRO A 114 8.86 8.85 1.49
C PRO A 114 9.98 9.83 1.13
N LEU A 115 11.14 9.77 1.80
CA LEU A 115 12.27 10.69 1.56
C LEU A 115 12.74 10.63 0.10
N PHE A 116 12.65 9.44 -0.51
CA PHE A 116 12.92 9.19 -1.93
C PHE A 116 12.24 10.20 -2.88
N PHE A 117 10.98 10.58 -2.61
CA PHE A 117 10.20 11.49 -3.45
C PHE A 117 10.54 12.97 -3.21
N SER A 118 11.71 13.25 -2.66
CA SER A 118 12.18 14.57 -2.27
C SER A 118 13.68 14.68 -2.40
N GLU A 119 14.40 15.15 -1.38
CA GLU A 119 15.87 15.21 -1.40
C GLU A 119 16.52 13.83 -1.57
N GLY A 120 15.85 12.76 -1.16
CA GLY A 120 16.36 11.40 -1.27
C GLY A 120 17.62 11.18 -0.44
N THR A 121 18.49 10.30 -0.94
CA THR A 121 19.81 10.02 -0.34
C THR A 121 20.86 9.90 -1.44
N VAL A 122 22.13 9.77 -1.04
CA VAL A 122 23.23 9.52 -1.98
C VAL A 122 22.94 8.24 -2.79
N LEU A 123 23.04 8.32 -4.13
CA LEU A 123 22.93 7.15 -5.00
C LEU A 123 24.19 6.29 -4.86
N ARG A 124 24.02 5.02 -4.49
CA ARG A 124 25.08 4.03 -4.37
C ARG A 124 24.84 2.87 -5.31
N GLN A 125 25.88 2.10 -5.60
CA GLN A 125 25.79 0.86 -6.35
C GLN A 125 25.95 -0.34 -5.42
N VAL A 126 25.10 -1.35 -5.60
CA VAL A 126 25.21 -2.64 -4.90
C VAL A 126 26.19 -3.54 -5.66
N ASP A 127 27.09 -4.19 -4.95
CA ASP A 127 27.78 -5.37 -5.45
C ASP A 127 26.86 -6.58 -5.28
N THR A 128 26.26 -7.04 -6.37
CA THR A 128 25.27 -8.13 -6.37
C THR A 128 25.85 -9.48 -5.95
N LYS A 129 27.18 -9.65 -5.97
CA LYS A 129 27.84 -10.89 -5.51
C LYS A 129 27.91 -10.97 -4.00
N THR A 130 28.23 -9.85 -3.34
CA THR A 130 28.41 -9.78 -1.88
C THR A 130 27.16 -9.24 -1.16
N GLY A 131 26.30 -8.55 -1.88
CA GLY A 131 25.14 -7.82 -1.36
C GLY A 131 25.49 -6.50 -0.67
N GLN A 132 26.77 -6.11 -0.65
CA GLN A 132 27.23 -4.88 0.00
C GLN A 132 27.21 -3.69 -0.95
N LEU A 133 27.23 -2.48 -0.38
CA LEU A 133 27.35 -1.25 -1.15
C LEU A 133 28.81 -1.01 -1.55
N LYS A 134 29.04 -0.72 -2.83
CA LYS A 134 30.33 -0.22 -3.29
C LYS A 134 30.63 1.13 -2.63
N ILE A 135 31.92 1.37 -2.35
CA ILE A 135 32.38 2.62 -1.76
C ILE A 135 32.27 3.74 -2.80
N GLY A 136 31.71 4.88 -2.39
CA GLY A 136 31.54 6.07 -3.24
C GLY A 136 30.14 6.24 -3.83
N THR A 137 29.86 7.44 -4.31
CA THR A 137 28.62 7.81 -5.00
C THR A 137 28.66 7.32 -6.44
N HIS A 138 27.58 6.73 -6.93
CA HIS A 138 27.49 6.35 -8.34
C HIS A 138 27.22 7.59 -9.21
N THR A 139 28.08 7.82 -10.21
CA THR A 139 27.99 8.95 -11.15
C THR A 139 27.94 8.51 -12.62
N GLY A 140 27.75 7.20 -12.86
CA GLY A 140 27.73 6.63 -14.21
C GLY A 140 26.34 6.69 -14.86
N PRO A 141 26.25 6.34 -16.16
CA PRO A 141 24.98 6.18 -16.84
C PRO A 141 24.23 4.93 -16.35
N LEU A 142 22.93 4.85 -16.68
CA LEU A 142 22.15 3.63 -16.48
C LEU A 142 22.77 2.47 -17.26
N GLN A 143 23.14 1.39 -16.58
CA GLN A 143 23.58 0.15 -17.22
C GLN A 143 22.68 -1.00 -16.79
N HIS A 144 22.34 -1.85 -17.75
CA HIS A 144 21.52 -3.03 -17.51
C HIS A 144 22.21 -3.99 -16.53
N GLY A 145 21.46 -4.53 -15.57
CA GLY A 145 21.97 -5.44 -14.54
C GLY A 145 22.67 -4.77 -13.36
N ILE A 146 22.78 -3.43 -13.34
CA ILE A 146 23.20 -2.72 -12.12
C ILE A 146 22.01 -2.60 -11.15
N VAL A 147 22.30 -2.84 -9.88
CA VAL A 147 21.38 -2.54 -8.78
C VAL A 147 21.89 -1.32 -8.02
N TYR A 148 21.00 -0.36 -7.81
CA TYR A 148 21.26 0.88 -7.09
C TYR A 148 20.70 0.80 -5.66
N SER A 149 21.23 1.63 -4.78
CA SER A 149 20.77 1.79 -3.40
C SER A 149 20.63 3.27 -3.08
N GLY A 150 19.52 3.65 -2.44
CA GLY A 150 19.23 5.04 -2.09
C GLY A 150 18.80 5.86 -3.30
N GLY A 151 19.38 7.06 -3.47
CA GLY A 151 19.00 7.99 -4.53
C GLY A 151 17.70 8.75 -4.26
N SER A 152 17.12 9.33 -5.30
CA SER A 152 15.85 10.06 -5.29
C SER A 152 15.02 9.76 -6.54
N SER A 153 13.75 10.16 -6.53
CA SER A 153 12.86 10.06 -7.68
C SER A 153 13.35 10.88 -8.89
N ASP A 154 14.07 11.97 -8.64
CA ASP A 154 14.58 12.85 -9.70
C ASP A 154 15.73 12.15 -10.45
N ILE A 155 16.69 11.60 -9.70
CA ILE A 155 17.79 10.80 -10.25
C ILE A 155 17.26 9.61 -11.05
N MET A 156 16.22 8.95 -10.54
CA MET A 156 15.57 7.84 -11.23
C MET A 156 14.89 8.29 -12.53
N GLY A 157 14.20 9.44 -12.51
CA GLY A 157 13.59 10.05 -13.69
C GLY A 157 14.62 10.36 -14.76
N ASP A 158 15.77 10.91 -14.38
CA ASP A 158 16.89 11.20 -15.28
C ASP A 158 17.49 9.93 -15.89
N LEU A 159 17.73 8.89 -15.09
CA LEU A 159 18.25 7.61 -15.57
C LEU A 159 17.30 6.91 -16.55
N LEU A 160 15.99 7.00 -16.32
CA LEU A 160 14.98 6.41 -17.20
C LEU A 160 14.62 7.32 -18.39
N GLY A 161 14.96 8.60 -18.34
CA GLY A 161 14.50 9.60 -19.30
C GLY A 161 12.97 9.78 -19.26
N ALA A 162 12.36 9.65 -18.08
CA ALA A 162 10.92 9.68 -17.88
C ALA A 162 10.51 10.87 -17.00
N LYS A 163 9.39 11.52 -17.32
CA LYS A 163 8.82 12.60 -16.51
C LYS A 163 7.61 12.08 -15.75
N GLY A 164 7.19 12.83 -14.73
CA GLY A 164 6.21 12.32 -13.76
C GLY A 164 4.94 11.70 -14.36
N LYS A 165 4.32 12.33 -15.38
CA LYS A 165 3.09 11.80 -15.99
C LYS A 165 3.29 10.53 -16.83
N ASP A 166 4.53 10.21 -17.19
CA ASP A 166 4.91 9.01 -17.95
C ASP A 166 5.05 7.79 -17.03
N ILE A 167 5.16 8.01 -15.72
CA ILE A 167 5.41 6.97 -14.71
C ILE A 167 4.09 6.57 -14.05
N LEU A 168 3.75 5.28 -14.14
CA LEU A 168 2.75 4.63 -13.30
C LEU A 168 3.45 3.89 -12.16
N TYR A 169 3.35 4.44 -10.94
CA TYR A 169 3.93 3.83 -9.75
C TYR A 169 2.91 2.99 -9.00
N ILE A 170 3.27 1.71 -8.79
CA ILE A 170 2.44 0.70 -8.13
C ILE A 170 2.98 0.49 -6.72
N GLY A 171 2.12 0.66 -5.70
CA GLY A 171 2.49 0.47 -4.31
C GLY A 171 1.29 0.28 -3.41
N ASP A 172 1.53 -0.13 -2.16
CA ASP A 172 0.52 -0.44 -1.14
C ASP A 172 0.44 0.66 -0.06
N HIS A 173 1.54 1.39 0.16
CA HIS A 173 1.57 2.39 1.21
C HIS A 173 0.94 3.73 0.75
N ILE A 174 -0.33 3.96 1.12
CA ILE A 174 -1.11 5.14 0.71
C ILE A 174 -0.36 6.47 0.91
N PHE A 175 0.38 6.63 2.01
CA PHE A 175 1.12 7.85 2.27
C PHE A 175 2.47 7.87 1.55
N GLY A 176 3.30 6.86 1.79
CA GLY A 176 4.70 6.86 1.38
C GLY A 176 4.89 6.63 -0.12
N ASP A 177 4.00 5.86 -0.74
CA ASP A 177 4.11 5.49 -2.15
C ASP A 177 3.18 6.32 -3.01
N ILE A 178 1.92 6.46 -2.62
CA ILE A 178 0.88 7.05 -3.47
C ILE A 178 0.80 8.57 -3.28
N LEU A 179 0.52 9.04 -2.06
CA LEU A 179 0.32 10.47 -1.80
C LEU A 179 1.59 11.28 -2.12
N LYS A 180 2.77 10.79 -1.72
CA LYS A 180 4.04 11.51 -1.88
C LYS A 180 4.51 11.55 -3.34
N SER A 181 4.45 10.43 -4.07
CA SER A 181 4.77 10.41 -5.51
C SER A 181 3.82 11.30 -6.31
N LYS A 182 2.51 11.27 -6.01
CA LYS A 182 1.51 12.10 -6.66
C LYS A 182 1.74 13.58 -6.42
N LYS A 183 1.90 13.99 -5.15
CA LYS A 183 2.00 15.41 -4.78
C LYS A 183 3.34 16.05 -5.12
N ARG A 184 4.44 15.33 -4.93
CA ARG A 184 5.79 15.90 -5.13
C ARG A 184 6.27 15.77 -6.57
N GLN A 185 5.92 14.66 -7.23
CA GLN A 185 6.49 14.32 -8.53
C GLN A 185 5.45 14.26 -9.66
N GLY A 186 4.15 14.36 -9.34
CA GLY A 186 3.09 14.30 -10.34
C GLY A 186 2.92 12.92 -10.98
N TRP A 187 3.43 11.87 -10.33
CA TRP A 187 3.37 10.50 -10.85
C TRP A 187 1.93 10.01 -11.00
N ARG A 188 1.67 9.16 -12.00
CA ARG A 188 0.45 8.35 -12.03
C ARG A 188 0.62 7.24 -10.99
N THR A 189 -0.47 6.87 -10.35
CA THR A 189 -0.43 6.02 -9.15
C THR A 189 -1.43 4.88 -9.27
N PHE A 190 -0.98 3.69 -8.89
CA PHE A 190 -1.81 2.50 -8.71
C PHE A 190 -1.65 2.03 -7.26
N LEU A 191 -2.74 2.05 -6.49
CA LEU A 191 -2.74 1.56 -5.12
C LEU A 191 -3.18 0.09 -5.07
N VAL A 192 -2.34 -0.78 -4.53
CA VAL A 192 -2.70 -2.16 -4.19
C VAL A 192 -3.31 -2.17 -2.79
N ILE A 193 -4.51 -2.73 -2.64
CA ILE A 193 -5.22 -2.85 -1.37
C ILE A 193 -5.58 -4.33 -1.16
N PRO A 194 -4.70 -5.17 -0.58
CA PRO A 194 -4.95 -6.61 -0.47
C PRO A 194 -6.28 -6.97 0.21
N GLU A 195 -6.67 -6.20 1.23
CA GLU A 195 -7.92 -6.36 1.98
C GLU A 195 -9.17 -6.17 1.11
N LEU A 196 -9.04 -5.49 -0.04
CA LEU A 196 -10.14 -5.22 -0.95
C LEU A 196 -10.80 -6.52 -1.45
N ALA A 197 -10.05 -7.61 -1.59
CA ALA A 197 -10.61 -8.90 -2.01
C ALA A 197 -11.69 -9.39 -1.02
N GLN A 198 -11.42 -9.31 0.28
CA GLN A 198 -12.38 -9.69 1.32
C GLN A 198 -13.47 -8.63 1.49
N GLU A 199 -13.12 -7.35 1.42
CA GLU A 199 -14.07 -6.24 1.50
C GLU A 199 -15.15 -6.32 0.42
N LEU A 200 -14.78 -6.67 -0.82
CA LEU A 200 -15.72 -6.84 -1.92
C LEU A 200 -16.69 -8.00 -1.70
N HIS A 201 -16.21 -9.10 -1.10
CA HIS A 201 -17.07 -10.23 -0.75
C HIS A 201 -18.11 -9.84 0.30
N VAL A 202 -17.67 -9.23 1.41
CA VAL A 202 -18.59 -8.77 2.47
C VAL A 202 -19.56 -7.71 1.95
N TRP A 203 -19.07 -6.76 1.13
CA TRP A 203 -19.89 -5.72 0.51
C TRP A 203 -21.01 -6.30 -0.34
N THR A 204 -20.71 -7.31 -1.15
CA THR A 204 -21.69 -7.96 -2.03
C THR A 204 -22.70 -8.77 -1.21
N ASP A 205 -22.22 -9.56 -0.24
CA ASP A 205 -23.07 -10.43 0.58
C ASP A 205 -23.99 -9.65 1.52
N LYS A 206 -23.55 -8.48 1.98
CA LYS A 206 -24.26 -7.64 2.96
C LYS A 206 -24.85 -6.37 2.34
N SER A 207 -24.99 -6.31 1.01
CA SER A 207 -25.50 -5.14 0.28
C SER A 207 -26.85 -4.64 0.83
N LYS A 208 -27.73 -5.55 1.25
CA LYS A 208 -29.04 -5.24 1.84
C LYS A 208 -28.96 -4.32 3.06
N LEU A 209 -27.95 -4.49 3.93
CA LEU A 209 -27.78 -3.60 5.10
C LEU A 209 -27.40 -2.19 4.64
N PHE A 210 -26.59 -2.08 3.59
CA PHE A 210 -26.21 -0.80 3.02
C PHE A 210 -27.38 -0.12 2.29
N GLU A 211 -28.18 -0.87 1.53
CA GLU A 211 -29.41 -0.39 0.88
C GLU A 211 -30.44 0.08 1.92
N GLU A 212 -30.60 -0.66 3.03
CA GLU A 212 -31.45 -0.25 4.15
C GLU A 212 -30.94 1.07 4.76
N LEU A 213 -29.62 1.18 5.01
CA LEU A 213 -29.02 2.39 5.56
C LEU A 213 -29.24 3.60 4.64
N GLN A 214 -29.05 3.44 3.33
CA GLN A 214 -29.32 4.48 2.35
C GLN A 214 -30.79 4.90 2.34
N SER A 215 -31.71 3.93 2.41
CA SER A 215 -33.15 4.21 2.46
C SER A 215 -33.54 5.00 3.72
N LEU A 216 -32.94 4.67 4.87
CA LEU A 216 -33.15 5.40 6.12
C LEU A 216 -32.59 6.83 6.07
N ASP A 217 -31.42 7.02 5.46
CA ASP A 217 -30.82 8.36 5.27
C ASP A 217 -31.69 9.23 4.34
N ILE A 218 -32.24 8.65 3.26
CA ILE A 218 -33.17 9.35 2.35
C ILE A 218 -34.46 9.73 3.08
N PHE A 219 -35.07 8.78 3.80
CA PHE A 219 -36.30 9.03 4.54
C PHE A 219 -36.12 10.10 5.62
N LEU A 220 -34.97 10.09 6.31
CA LEU A 220 -34.62 11.13 7.26
C LEU A 220 -34.52 12.50 6.59
N ALA A 221 -33.91 12.58 5.40
CA ALA A 221 -33.82 13.83 4.65
C ALA A 221 -35.19 14.33 4.16
N GLU A 222 -36.10 13.44 3.77
CA GLU A 222 -37.48 13.79 3.37
C GLU A 222 -38.28 14.41 4.51
N LEU A 223 -38.14 13.89 5.74
CA LEU A 223 -38.79 14.47 6.92
C LEU A 223 -38.34 15.91 7.18
N TYR A 224 -37.10 16.26 6.83
CA TYR A 224 -36.57 17.62 6.96
C TYR A 224 -36.87 18.52 5.76
N LYS A 225 -37.27 17.97 4.62
CA LYS A 225 -37.39 18.69 3.34
C LYS A 225 -38.40 19.84 3.37
N HIS A 226 -39.45 19.73 4.18
CA HIS A 226 -40.53 20.72 4.28
C HIS A 226 -40.46 21.59 5.54
N LEU A 227 -39.40 21.44 6.34
CA LEU A 227 -39.17 22.23 7.54
C LEU A 227 -38.21 23.38 7.19
N ASP A 228 -38.78 24.53 6.85
CA ASP A 228 -38.02 25.75 6.63
C ASP A 228 -37.73 26.49 7.96
N SER A 229 -37.00 27.60 7.88
CA SER A 229 -36.65 28.44 9.04
C SER A 229 -37.85 29.09 9.76
N SER A 230 -39.07 28.97 9.23
CA SER A 230 -40.30 29.44 9.86
C SER A 230 -41.07 28.33 10.59
N SER A 231 -40.70 27.07 10.37
CA SER A 231 -41.31 25.93 11.05
C SER A 231 -40.82 25.81 12.50
N SER A 232 -41.78 25.70 13.43
CA SER A 232 -41.53 25.38 14.84
C SER A 232 -41.71 23.89 15.15
N GLU A 233 -42.08 23.08 14.14
CA GLU A 233 -42.24 21.65 14.28
C GLU A 233 -40.90 20.94 14.26
N ARG A 234 -40.69 20.05 15.24
CA ARG A 234 -39.54 19.15 15.30
C ARG A 234 -40.05 17.72 15.18
N PRO A 235 -39.91 17.07 14.01
CA PRO A 235 -40.34 15.68 13.86
C PRO A 235 -39.55 14.79 14.81
N ASP A 236 -40.22 13.81 15.43
CA ASP A 236 -39.54 12.81 16.25
C ASP A 236 -38.80 11.82 15.36
N ILE A 237 -37.49 12.01 15.27
CA ILE A 237 -36.58 11.16 14.49
C ILE A 237 -35.88 10.09 15.35
N SER A 238 -36.22 9.98 16.64
CA SER A 238 -35.50 9.13 17.59
C SER A 238 -35.47 7.65 17.17
N THR A 239 -36.59 7.16 16.63
CA THR A 239 -36.71 5.77 16.13
C THR A 239 -35.84 5.54 14.90
N ILE A 240 -35.84 6.47 13.95
CA ILE A 240 -35.04 6.39 12.72
C ILE A 240 -33.56 6.46 13.05
N GLN A 241 -33.15 7.41 13.90
CA GLN A 241 -31.77 7.54 14.35
C GLN A 241 -31.28 6.28 15.09
N ARG A 242 -32.11 5.67 15.93
CA ARG A 242 -31.78 4.41 16.61
C ARG A 242 -31.63 3.28 15.60
N ARG A 243 -32.49 3.21 14.58
CA ARG A 243 -32.38 2.23 13.50
C ARG A 243 -31.11 2.41 12.69
N ILE A 244 -30.79 3.64 12.28
CA ILE A 244 -29.54 3.98 11.56
C ILE A 244 -28.31 3.52 12.37
N LYS A 245 -28.25 3.82 13.67
CA LYS A 245 -27.16 3.38 14.54
C LYS A 245 -27.06 1.86 14.61
N LYS A 246 -28.19 1.16 14.73
CA LYS A 246 -28.22 -0.30 14.76
C LYS A 246 -27.72 -0.90 13.44
N VAL A 247 -28.27 -0.47 12.31
CA VAL A 247 -27.87 -0.96 10.98
C VAL A 247 -26.41 -0.67 10.70
N THR A 248 -25.93 0.53 11.08
CA THR A 248 -24.50 0.89 10.98
C THR A 248 -23.63 -0.08 11.77
N HIS A 249 -23.98 -0.35 13.02
CA HIS A 249 -23.23 -1.29 13.85
C HIS A 249 -23.26 -2.72 13.29
N ASP A 250 -24.44 -3.23 12.94
CA ASP A 250 -24.61 -4.57 12.37
C ASP A 250 -23.80 -4.74 11.06
N MET A 251 -23.77 -3.69 10.23
CA MET A 251 -22.97 -3.67 9.00
C MET A 251 -21.47 -3.62 9.28
N ASP A 252 -21.01 -2.73 10.17
CA ASP A 252 -19.59 -2.58 10.49
C ASP A 252 -19.04 -3.90 11.10
N MET A 253 -19.81 -4.56 11.96
CA MET A 253 -19.40 -5.84 12.57
C MET A 253 -19.23 -6.98 11.55
N CYS A 254 -19.79 -6.88 10.34
CA CYS A 254 -19.55 -7.86 9.28
C CYS A 254 -18.11 -7.83 8.74
N TYR A 255 -17.40 -6.72 8.91
CA TYR A 255 -16.00 -6.54 8.48
C TYR A 255 -15.00 -6.83 9.61
N GLY A 256 -15.44 -6.69 10.86
CA GLY A 256 -14.64 -6.90 12.07
C GLY A 256 -14.92 -5.84 13.13
N MET A 257 -14.22 -5.92 14.26
CA MET A 257 -14.44 -5.03 15.41
C MET A 257 -14.26 -3.53 15.09
N MET A 258 -13.44 -3.20 14.09
CA MET A 258 -13.16 -1.82 13.67
C MET A 258 -13.92 -1.41 12.39
N GLY A 259 -14.83 -2.23 11.89
CA GLY A 259 -15.58 -1.94 10.67
C GLY A 259 -14.78 -2.13 9.39
N SER A 260 -15.33 -1.61 8.29
CA SER A 260 -14.68 -1.60 6.97
C SER A 260 -13.53 -0.61 6.94
N LEU A 261 -12.47 -0.94 6.19
CA LEU A 261 -11.38 -0.03 5.87
C LEU A 261 -11.88 1.26 5.19
N PHE A 262 -13.00 1.18 4.47
CA PHE A 262 -13.50 2.27 3.63
C PHE A 262 -14.59 3.13 4.28
N ARG A 263 -15.33 2.60 5.27
CA ARG A 263 -16.47 3.31 5.87
C ARG A 263 -16.86 2.78 7.25
N SER A 264 -17.56 3.63 7.98
CA SER A 264 -18.45 3.23 9.07
C SER A 264 -19.86 3.71 8.72
N GLY A 265 -20.78 2.79 8.47
CA GLY A 265 -22.10 3.13 7.94
C GLY A 265 -22.02 3.88 6.61
N SER A 266 -22.70 5.02 6.52
CA SER A 266 -22.69 5.91 5.35
C SER A 266 -21.47 6.85 5.31
N ARG A 267 -20.62 6.86 6.34
CA ARG A 267 -19.48 7.79 6.47
C ARG A 267 -18.19 7.15 5.97
N GLN A 268 -17.55 7.77 4.99
CA GLN A 268 -16.26 7.33 4.47
C GLN A 268 -15.12 7.57 5.49
N THR A 269 -14.16 6.66 5.53
CA THR A 269 -12.95 6.81 6.35
C THR A 269 -11.97 7.81 5.71
N LEU A 270 -11.00 8.25 6.52
CA LEU A 270 -9.86 9.01 6.00
C LEU A 270 -9.12 8.23 4.89
N PHE A 271 -8.95 6.92 5.06
CA PHE A 271 -8.32 6.06 4.06
C PHE A 271 -9.08 6.12 2.73
N ALA A 272 -10.39 5.88 2.72
CA ALA A 272 -11.20 5.96 1.50
C ALA A 272 -11.06 7.32 0.79
N SER A 273 -11.12 8.42 1.54
CA SER A 273 -10.95 9.75 0.96
C SER A 273 -9.55 9.95 0.33
N GLN A 274 -8.51 9.39 0.93
CA GLN A 274 -7.14 9.45 0.40
C GLN A 274 -6.99 8.58 -0.85
N VAL A 275 -7.58 7.38 -0.87
CA VAL A 275 -7.62 6.51 -2.06
C VAL A 275 -8.25 7.26 -3.22
N MET A 276 -9.48 7.78 -3.04
CA MET A 276 -10.21 8.51 -4.09
C MET A 276 -9.45 9.75 -4.59
N ARG A 277 -8.71 10.43 -3.70
CA ARG A 277 -8.00 11.67 -4.04
C ARG A 277 -6.64 11.46 -4.70
N TYR A 278 -5.91 10.41 -4.31
CA TYR A 278 -4.49 10.28 -4.64
C TYR A 278 -4.14 9.03 -5.47
N ALA A 279 -4.93 7.96 -5.41
CA ALA A 279 -4.73 6.78 -6.24
C ALA A 279 -5.42 6.99 -7.59
N GLY A 280 -4.63 7.03 -8.68
CA GLY A 280 -5.18 7.13 -10.04
C GLY A 280 -5.94 5.86 -10.45
N LEU A 281 -5.45 4.71 -10.01
CA LEU A 281 -6.07 3.40 -10.09
C LEU A 281 -5.93 2.72 -8.73
N TYR A 282 -6.81 1.77 -8.41
CA TYR A 282 -6.64 0.89 -7.25
C TYR A 282 -7.25 -0.48 -7.54
N ALA A 283 -6.69 -1.54 -6.94
CA ALA A 283 -7.22 -2.89 -7.03
C ALA A 283 -6.73 -3.75 -5.87
N ALA A 284 -7.31 -4.94 -5.70
CA ALA A 284 -6.84 -5.91 -4.71
C ALA A 284 -5.42 -6.42 -5.01
N SER A 285 -5.06 -6.48 -6.29
CA SER A 285 -3.72 -6.87 -6.74
C SER A 285 -3.35 -6.11 -8.01
N PHE A 286 -2.06 -5.82 -8.18
CA PHE A 286 -1.54 -5.25 -9.43
C PHE A 286 -1.66 -6.22 -10.62
N ILE A 287 -1.85 -7.52 -10.36
CA ILE A 287 -2.04 -8.54 -11.40
C ILE A 287 -3.29 -8.28 -12.24
N SER A 288 -4.27 -7.54 -11.71
CA SER A 288 -5.48 -7.16 -12.44
C SER A 288 -5.17 -6.41 -13.73
N LEU A 289 -4.04 -5.70 -13.81
CA LEU A 289 -3.58 -5.02 -15.03
C LEU A 289 -3.39 -5.99 -16.22
N LEU A 290 -3.11 -7.27 -15.97
CA LEU A 290 -2.93 -8.27 -17.03
C LEU A 290 -4.19 -8.49 -17.88
N TYR A 291 -5.37 -8.18 -17.31
CA TYR A 291 -6.67 -8.37 -17.96
C TYR A 291 -7.12 -7.15 -18.76
N TYR A 292 -6.30 -6.10 -18.84
CA TYR A 292 -6.55 -4.91 -19.66
C TYR A 292 -5.60 -4.92 -20.88
N PRO A 293 -6.08 -4.43 -22.04
CA PRO A 293 -5.31 -4.42 -23.28
C PRO A 293 -4.14 -3.43 -23.23
#